data_AF-A0A9W6S6W1-F1
#
_entry.id   AF-A0A9W6S6W1-F1
#
_cell.length_a   1.000
_cell.length_b   1.000
_cell.length_c   1.000
_cell.angle_alpha   90.00
_cell.angle_beta   90.00
_cell.angle_gamma   90.00
#
_symmetry.space_group_name_H-M   'P 1'
#
loop_
_entity.id
_entity.type
_entity.pdbx_description
1 polymer ?
#
loop_
_entity_poly.entity_id
_entity_poly.type
_entity_poly.pdbx_seq_one_letter_code
_entity_poly.pdbx_strand_id
1 'polypeptide(L)'
;MAGRLASEVELSPSGLARLVDRLVMRGLLAKVDDAWDGPVTHLVLTEQGRAVRDAVLPRAVEHIRDNCGPDPTPLERLRVAGWVPGSTRPPQGTRERRS
;
A
#
# COMPACT_ATOMS: atom_id res chain seq x y z
N MET A 1 -0.49 -1.84 -17.02
CA MET A 1 -1.34 -1.64 -15.82
C MET A 1 -1.44 -2.90 -14.93
N ALA A 2 -1.78 -4.08 -15.49
CA ALA A 2 -1.98 -5.31 -14.71
C ALA A 2 -0.75 -5.77 -13.89
N GLY A 3 0.48 -5.60 -14.39
CA GLY A 3 1.69 -6.05 -13.69
C GLY A 3 1.97 -5.34 -12.36
N ARG A 4 1.72 -4.02 -12.28
CA ARG A 4 1.89 -3.25 -11.03
C ARG A 4 0.84 -3.66 -10.00
N LEU A 5 -0.44 -3.68 -10.40
CA LEU A 5 -1.51 -4.08 -9.49
C LEU A 5 -1.30 -5.52 -8.98
N ALA A 6 -0.84 -6.43 -9.84
CA ALA A 6 -0.56 -7.82 -9.46
C ALA A 6 0.53 -7.91 -8.38
N SER A 7 1.57 -7.09 -8.47
CA SER A 7 2.61 -6.98 -7.45
C SER A 7 2.07 -6.44 -6.12
N GLU A 8 1.23 -5.41 -6.16
CA GLU A 8 0.67 -4.77 -4.94
C GLU A 8 -0.28 -5.70 -4.17
N VAL A 9 -0.95 -6.62 -4.88
CA VAL A 9 -1.83 -7.61 -4.25
C VAL A 9 -1.20 -9.00 -4.12
N GLU A 10 0.12 -9.11 -4.38
CA GLU A 10 0.89 -10.36 -4.33
C GLU A 10 0.26 -11.53 -5.12
N LEU A 11 -0.39 -11.21 -6.25
CA LEU A 11 -0.97 -12.20 -7.16
C LEU A 11 -0.13 -12.34 -8.43
N SER A 12 -0.20 -13.51 -9.06
CA SER A 12 0.28 -13.66 -10.43
C SER A 12 -0.57 -12.81 -11.39
N PRO A 13 -0.02 -12.35 -12.53
CA PRO A 13 -0.79 -11.58 -13.52
C PRO A 13 -2.06 -12.29 -14.00
N SER A 14 -2.01 -13.63 -14.16
CA SER A 14 -3.17 -14.44 -14.54
C SER A 14 -4.18 -14.61 -13.41
N GLY A 15 -3.72 -14.68 -12.16
CA GLY A 15 -4.57 -14.69 -10.96
C GLY A 15 -5.33 -13.38 -10.81
N LEU A 16 -4.65 -12.25 -11.00
CA LEU A 16 -5.26 -10.93 -10.99
C LEU A 16 -6.31 -10.78 -12.10
N ALA A 17 -6.00 -11.18 -13.34
CA ALA A 17 -6.95 -11.11 -14.45
C ALA A 17 -8.26 -11.85 -14.12
N ARG A 18 -8.16 -13.07 -13.59
CA ARG A 18 -9.33 -13.86 -13.15
C ARG A 18 -10.10 -13.22 -12.00
N LEU A 19 -9.40 -12.57 -11.06
CA LEU A 19 -10.06 -11.84 -9.98
C LEU A 19 -10.82 -10.64 -10.52
N VAL A 20 -10.18 -9.84 -11.38
CA VAL A 20 -10.79 -8.68 -12.03
C VAL A 20 -12.03 -9.09 -12.82
N ASP A 21 -11.94 -10.13 -13.65
CA ASP A 21 -13.10 -10.58 -14.44
C ASP A 21 -14.26 -11.01 -13.53
N ARG A 22 -13.99 -11.70 -12.42
CA ARG A 22 -15.04 -12.04 -11.43
C ARG A 22 -15.66 -10.80 -10.78
N LEU A 23 -14.87 -9.79 -10.47
CA LEU A 23 -15.37 -8.55 -9.86
C LEU A 23 -16.18 -7.71 -10.86
N VAL A 24 -15.80 -7.72 -12.13
CA VAL A 24 -16.57 -7.11 -13.24
C VAL A 24 -17.88 -7.86 -13.44
N MET A 25 -17.85 -9.20 -13.52
CA MET A 25 -19.06 -10.03 -13.63
C MET A 25 -20.04 -9.81 -12.47
N ARG A 26 -19.53 -9.48 -11.27
CA ARG A 26 -20.34 -9.17 -10.08
C ARG A 26 -20.81 -7.72 -10.02
N GLY A 27 -20.48 -6.89 -11.01
CA GLY A 27 -20.85 -5.48 -11.05
C GLY A 27 -20.11 -4.61 -10.03
N LEU A 28 -19.00 -5.07 -9.46
CA LEU A 28 -18.21 -4.33 -8.45
C LEU A 28 -17.11 -3.47 -9.09
N LEU A 29 -16.64 -3.88 -10.28
CA LEU A 29 -15.68 -3.13 -11.08
C LEU A 29 -16.23 -2.88 -12.48
N ALA A 30 -15.77 -1.79 -13.09
CA ALA A 30 -15.96 -1.51 -14.52
C ALA A 30 -14.60 -1.30 -15.19
N LYS A 31 -14.51 -1.75 -16.44
CA LYS A 31 -13.40 -1.50 -17.36
C LYS A 31 -13.73 -0.22 -18.14
N VAL A 32 -12.84 0.77 -18.09
CA VAL A 32 -13.03 2.07 -18.76
C VAL A 32 -11.84 2.28 -19.69
N ASP A 33 -12.12 2.63 -20.94
CA ASP A 33 -11.08 2.95 -21.92
C ASP A 33 -10.38 4.25 -21.51
N ASP A 34 -9.05 4.27 -21.63
CA ASP A 34 -8.29 5.49 -21.46
C ASP A 34 -8.52 6.42 -22.66
N ALA A 35 -9.01 7.63 -22.39
CA ALA A 35 -9.20 8.64 -23.43
C ALA A 35 -7.88 9.23 -23.95
N TRP A 36 -6.78 9.07 -23.21
CA TRP A 36 -5.45 9.62 -23.53
C TRP A 36 -4.46 8.57 -24.03
N ASP A 37 -4.44 7.39 -23.41
CA ASP A 37 -3.47 6.33 -23.71
C ASP A 37 -4.11 5.10 -24.39
N GLY A 38 -4.48 5.23 -25.68
CA GLY A 38 -4.70 4.10 -26.59
C GLY A 38 -5.41 2.86 -25.99
N PRO A 39 -4.91 1.63 -26.19
CA PRO A 39 -5.58 0.39 -25.76
C PRO A 39 -5.50 0.11 -24.24
N VAL A 40 -5.18 1.12 -23.41
CA VAL A 40 -5.09 0.93 -21.95
C VAL A 40 -6.50 0.96 -21.35
N THR A 41 -6.86 -0.12 -20.67
CA THR A 41 -8.12 -0.21 -19.91
C THR A 41 -7.86 0.06 -18.43
N HIS A 42 -8.50 1.10 -17.89
CA HIS A 42 -8.54 1.40 -16.45
C HIS A 42 -9.61 0.57 -15.75
N LEU A 43 -9.39 0.30 -14.47
CA LEU A 43 -10.38 -0.34 -13.59
C LEU A 43 -10.91 0.69 -12.61
N VAL A 44 -12.23 0.85 -12.57
CA VAL A 44 -12.91 1.73 -11.63
C VAL A 44 -13.90 0.95 -10.78
N LEU A 45 -14.04 1.34 -9.50
CA LEU A 45 -15.13 0.84 -8.66
C LEU A 45 -16.45 1.39 -9.18
N THR A 46 -17.44 0.52 -9.29
CA THR A 46 -18.84 0.95 -9.46
C THR A 46 -19.34 1.56 -8.14
N GLU A 47 -20.54 2.11 -8.15
CA GLU A 47 -21.19 2.55 -6.91
C GLU A 47 -21.38 1.40 -5.92
N GLN A 48 -21.83 0.24 -6.40
CA GLN A 48 -21.93 -0.98 -5.60
C GLN A 48 -20.56 -1.44 -5.09
N GLY A 49 -19.52 -1.38 -5.93
CA GLY A 49 -18.15 -1.69 -5.53
C GLY A 49 -17.63 -0.78 -4.40
N ARG A 50 -17.93 0.52 -4.48
CA ARG A 50 -17.62 1.48 -3.41
C ARG A 50 -18.36 1.14 -2.12
N ALA A 51 -19.66 0.85 -2.19
CA ALA A 51 -20.44 0.47 -1.02
C ALA A 51 -19.88 -0.80 -0.32
N VAL A 52 -19.48 -1.82 -1.09
CA VAL A 52 -18.85 -3.02 -0.53
C VAL A 52 -17.51 -2.69 0.11
N ARG A 53 -16.67 -1.88 -0.55
CA ARG A 53 -15.40 -1.42 0.03
C ARG A 53 -15.67 -0.72 1.36
N ASP A 54 -16.60 0.23 1.39
CA ASP A 54 -16.86 1.07 2.56
C ASP A 54 -17.43 0.26 3.74
N ALA A 55 -18.17 -0.81 3.46
CA ALA A 55 -18.64 -1.74 4.49
C ALA A 55 -17.52 -2.61 5.09
N VAL A 56 -16.49 -2.94 4.32
CA VAL A 56 -15.42 -3.88 4.73
C VAL A 56 -14.19 -3.15 5.26
N LEU A 57 -13.87 -1.98 4.72
CA LEU A 57 -12.64 -1.25 5.00
C LEU A 57 -12.42 -0.96 6.50
N PRO A 58 -13.42 -0.53 7.29
CA PRO A 58 -13.20 -0.24 8.71
C PRO A 58 -12.68 -1.45 9.47
N ARG A 59 -13.30 -2.62 9.26
CA ARG A 59 -12.89 -3.87 9.90
C ARG A 59 -11.52 -4.34 9.43
N ALA A 60 -11.19 -4.13 8.15
CA ALA A 60 -9.86 -4.43 7.63
C ALA A 60 -8.79 -3.54 8.30
N VAL A 61 -9.07 -2.25 8.49
CA VAL A 61 -8.17 -1.30 9.18
C VAL A 61 -7.97 -1.69 10.64
N GLU A 62 -9.05 -2.04 11.35
CA GLU A 62 -8.96 -2.54 12.73
C GLU A 62 -8.10 -3.79 12.80
N HIS A 63 -8.35 -4.76 11.91
CA HIS A 63 -7.58 -6.01 11.89
C HIS A 63 -6.10 -5.76 11.60
N ILE A 64 -5.76 -4.87 10.66
CA ILE A 64 -4.37 -4.48 10.41
C ILE A 64 -3.77 -3.84 11.66
N ARG A 65 -4.48 -2.91 12.31
CA ARG A 65 -4.00 -2.25 13.52
C ARG A 65 -3.75 -3.22 14.68
N ASP A 66 -4.59 -4.24 14.81
CA ASP A 66 -4.50 -5.21 15.90
C ASP A 66 -3.38 -6.24 15.69
N ASN A 67 -3.04 -6.55 14.43
CA ASN A 67 -2.13 -7.64 14.08
C ASN A 67 -0.79 -7.18 13.53
N CYS A 68 -0.74 -5.99 12.94
CA CYS A 68 0.50 -5.35 12.52
C CYS A 68 0.90 -4.36 13.62
N GLY A 69 2.15 -4.43 14.07
CA GLY A 69 2.66 -3.57 15.13
C GLY A 69 2.44 -2.07 14.86
N PRO A 70 2.71 -1.20 15.85
CA PRO A 70 2.40 0.22 15.73
C PRO A 70 2.98 0.81 14.45
N ASP A 71 2.14 1.57 13.72
CA ASP A 71 2.59 2.30 12.54
C ASP A 71 3.77 3.19 12.93
N PRO A 72 4.89 3.15 12.18
CA PRO A 72 5.99 4.07 12.42
C PRO A 72 5.45 5.50 12.31
N THR A 73 5.83 6.32 13.28
CA THR A 73 5.52 7.75 13.28
C THR A 73 6.02 8.39 11.99
N PRO A 74 5.45 9.53 11.56
CA PRO A 74 5.94 10.22 10.37
C PRO A 74 7.46 10.48 10.41
N LEU A 75 8.01 10.77 11.59
CA LEU A 75 9.45 10.95 11.79
C LEU A 75 10.26 9.66 11.58
N GLU A 76 9.75 8.53 12.06
CA GLU A 76 10.40 7.22 11.86
C GLU A 76 10.38 6.79 10.40
N ARG A 77 9.29 7.07 9.66
CA ARG A 77 9.21 6.83 8.22
C ARG A 77 10.26 7.63 7.45
N LEU A 78 10.45 8.90 7.79
CA LEU A 78 11.47 9.77 7.17
C LEU A 78 12.90 9.29 7.47
N ARG A 79 13.15 8.72 8.66
CA ARG A 79 14.43 8.09 9.00
C ARG A 79 14.68 6.84 8.16
N VAL A 80 13.70 5.95 8.01
CA VAL A 80 13.81 4.74 7.18
C VAL A 80 14.04 5.09 5.71
N ALA A 81 13.40 6.15 5.22
CA ALA A 81 13.59 6.64 3.85
C ALA A 81 14.97 7.31 3.63
N GLY A 82 15.76 7.54 4.69
CA GLY A 82 17.07 8.21 4.61
C GLY A 82 17.01 9.74 4.48
N TRP A 83 15.84 10.34 4.73
CA TRP A 83 15.63 11.80 4.63
C TRP A 83 16.06 12.54 5.90
N VAL A 84 16.20 11.83 7.01
CA VAL A 84 16.67 12.36 8.30
C VAL A 84 17.83 11.49 8.79
N PRO A 85 19.00 12.05 9.13
CA PRO A 85 20.09 11.28 9.70
C PRO A 85 19.61 10.56 10.97
N GLY A 86 19.88 9.25 11.06
CA GLY A 86 19.74 8.54 12.33
C GLY A 86 20.65 9.21 13.34
N SER A 87 20.12 9.64 14.49
CA SER A 87 20.92 10.30 15.52
C SER A 87 21.98 9.33 16.04
N THR A 88 23.17 9.36 15.48
CA THR A 88 24.34 8.79 16.12
C THR A 88 24.63 9.65 17.33
N ARG A 89 24.32 9.12 18.51
CA ARG A 89 24.80 9.69 19.78
C ARG A 89 26.33 9.75 19.65
N PRO A 90 26.98 10.92 19.80
CA PRO A 90 28.43 10.97 19.69
C PRO A 90 29.05 10.08 20.78
N PRO A 91 30.17 9.39 20.51
CA PRO A 91 30.83 8.54 21.50
C PRO A 91 31.22 9.41 22.70
N GLN A 92 30.84 8.97 23.91
CA GLN A 92 31.25 9.63 25.15
C GLN A 92 32.79 9.63 25.20
N GLY A 93 33.38 10.81 25.07
CA GLY A 93 34.82 10.99 25.10
C GLY A 93 35.44 10.33 26.33
N THR A 94 36.50 9.56 26.07
CA THR A 94 37.43 9.01 27.04
C THR A 94 37.90 10.11 27.98
N ARG A 95 37.49 10.05 29.25
CA ARG A 95 38.03 10.89 30.32
C ARG A 95 39.45 10.38 30.61
N GLU A 96 40.45 11.00 29.98
CA GLU A 96 41.86 10.81 30.35
C GLU A 96 42.03 11.17 31.84
N ARG A 97 42.37 10.16 32.65
CA ARG A 97 42.96 10.38 33.98
C ARG A 97 44.42 10.78 33.77
N ARG A 98 44.72 12.06 33.96
CA ARG A 98 46.09 12.50 34.28
C ARG A 98 46.39 12.10 35.72
N SER A 99 47.45 11.31 35.88
CA SER A 99 48.29 11.27 37.08
C SER A 99 49.69 11.71 36.66
#